data_AF-A0A8T6EF71-F1
#
_entry.id   AF-A0A8T6EF71-F1
#
_cell.length_a   1.000
_cell.length_b   1.000
_cell.length_c   1.000
_cell.angle_alpha   90.00
_cell.angle_beta   90.00
_cell.angle_gamma   90.00
#
_symmetry.space_group_name_H-M   'P 1'
#
loop_
_entity.id
_entity.type
_entity.pdbx_description
1 polymer ?
#
loop_
_entity_poly.entity_id
_entity_poly.type
_entity_poly.pdbx_seq_one_letter_code
_entity_poly.pdbx_strand_id
1 'polypeptide(L)'
;MNLPLTALLRDDRKLPANLFHVIHAATSANTHRAYAHAFRQFARWCGNRDLSDRTLAEYVSYLYHDRNLAPSSISVAVAAIKRMVKAMGRDLGWSLTTEAVAGMRRLGKERGRGQSQGLTYEDFVLCMNTAEQQRPHETEHRARRRAKQDQVIIALLFMARLRRSEVAALEWRDVQDGQTNDTLLVQVRASKTNQEGRPDYRLLKGIAAQAVHALRWLGHEPTRKVVGLSPQQLARRFQACCEYAGLKGKLA
;
A
#
# COMPACT_ATOMS: atom_id res chain seq x y z
N MET A 1 12.43 0.14 28.96
CA MET A 1 13.64 0.18 28.11
C MET A 1 13.29 0.87 26.78
N ASN A 2 13.75 2.10 26.56
CA ASN A 2 13.54 2.84 25.30
C ASN A 2 14.45 2.20 24.23
N LEU A 3 13.93 1.17 23.52
CA LEU A 3 14.62 0.61 22.36
C LEU A 3 14.79 1.75 21.33
N PRO A 4 16.01 2.26 21.10
CA PRO A 4 16.16 3.47 20.32
C PRO A 4 15.94 3.07 18.87
N LEU A 5 14.81 3.51 18.29
CA LEU A 5 14.63 3.50 16.84
C LEU A 5 15.83 4.16 16.14
N THR A 6 16.52 5.06 16.86
CA THR A 6 17.77 5.72 16.52
C THR A 6 18.99 4.79 16.47
N ALA A 7 19.09 3.70 17.25
CA ALA A 7 20.21 2.76 17.20
C ALA A 7 20.11 1.75 16.05
N LEU A 8 18.91 1.60 15.47
CA LEU A 8 18.67 0.84 14.24
C LEU A 8 18.94 1.67 12.97
N LEU A 9 18.99 3.00 13.12
CA LEU A 9 19.21 3.98 12.06
C LEU A 9 20.57 4.68 12.16
N ARG A 10 21.25 4.59 13.29
CA ARG A 10 22.66 4.89 13.42
C ARG A 10 23.32 3.54 13.63
N ASP A 11 23.86 3.00 12.54
CA ASP A 11 24.88 1.98 12.69
C ASP A 11 25.96 2.59 13.60
N ASP A 12 26.20 2.02 14.78
CA ASP A 12 27.32 2.43 15.65
C ASP A 12 28.67 2.03 15.02
N ARG A 13 28.65 1.31 13.89
CA ARG A 13 29.75 1.37 12.93
C ARG A 13 29.69 2.77 12.31
N LYS A 14 30.69 3.61 12.54
CA LYS A 14 30.93 4.86 11.81
C LYS A 14 31.00 4.59 10.30
N LEU A 15 29.86 4.34 9.66
CA LEU A 15 29.78 4.07 8.23
C LEU A 15 29.93 5.42 7.52
N PRO A 16 30.76 5.49 6.47
CA PRO A 16 30.84 6.71 5.67
C PRO A 16 29.45 7.01 5.06
N ALA A 17 29.11 8.30 4.96
CA ALA A 17 27.76 8.77 4.64
C ALA A 17 27.21 8.22 3.30
N ASN A 18 28.09 7.94 2.34
CA ASN A 18 27.76 7.30 1.07
C ASN A 18 27.28 5.85 1.25
N LEU A 19 27.94 5.06 2.09
CA LEU A 19 27.54 3.67 2.39
C LEU A 19 26.23 3.64 3.16
N PHE A 20 26.04 4.58 4.10
CA PHE A 20 24.76 4.77 4.78
C PHE A 20 23.62 5.06 3.79
N HIS A 21 23.84 5.96 2.83
CA HIS A 21 22.87 6.29 1.79
C HIS A 21 22.51 5.08 0.91
N VAL A 22 23.51 4.30 0.48
CA VAL A 22 23.30 3.08 -0.33
C VAL A 22 22.51 2.01 0.43
N ILE A 23 22.84 1.78 1.70
CA ILE A 23 22.12 0.81 2.55
C ILE A 23 20.67 1.24 2.80
N HIS A 24 20.44 2.55 2.95
CA HIS A 24 19.10 3.11 3.09
C HIS A 24 18.29 3.03 1.79
N ALA A 25 18.91 3.32 0.65
CA ALA A 25 18.28 3.21 -0.66
C ALA A 25 17.84 1.77 -0.99
N ALA A 26 18.51 0.76 -0.43
CA ALA A 26 18.14 -0.65 -0.57
C ALA A 26 16.77 -1.01 0.07
N THR A 27 16.18 -0.14 0.88
CA THR A 27 14.91 -0.40 1.57
C THR A 27 13.90 0.71 1.29
N SER A 28 12.72 0.35 0.72
CA SER A 28 11.69 1.35 0.42
C SER A 28 11.22 2.11 1.68
N ALA A 29 10.83 3.38 1.54
CA ALA A 29 10.27 4.18 2.63
C ALA A 29 9.02 3.53 3.28
N ASN A 30 8.25 2.74 2.52
CA ASN A 30 7.14 1.97 3.05
C ASN A 30 7.61 0.84 3.97
N THR A 31 8.68 0.13 3.58
CA THR A 31 9.28 -0.92 4.40
C THR A 31 9.85 -0.34 5.69
N HIS A 32 10.50 0.82 5.64
CA HIS A 32 10.97 1.52 6.84
C HIS A 32 9.84 1.86 7.81
N ARG A 33 8.73 2.43 7.32
CA ARG A 33 7.56 2.75 8.15
C ARG A 33 6.94 1.50 8.77
N ALA A 34 6.83 0.41 7.99
CA ALA A 34 6.31 -0.86 8.47
C ALA A 34 7.20 -1.45 9.58
N TYR A 35 8.52 -1.40 9.41
CA TYR A 35 9.47 -1.90 10.41
C TYR A 35 9.45 -1.06 11.68
N ALA A 36 9.46 0.27 11.55
CA ALA A 36 9.34 1.18 12.68
C ALA A 36 8.05 0.93 13.49
N HIS A 37 6.93 0.68 12.81
CA HIS A 37 5.69 0.29 13.46
C HIS A 37 5.82 -1.06 14.17
N ALA A 38 6.35 -2.08 13.49
CA ALA A 38 6.56 -3.42 14.05
C ALA A 38 7.42 -3.38 15.32
N PHE A 39 8.49 -2.58 15.33
CA PHE A 39 9.34 -2.41 16.51
C PHE A 39 8.59 -1.78 17.68
N ARG A 40 7.82 -0.72 17.46
CA ARG A 40 7.01 -0.11 18.54
C ARG A 40 5.96 -1.07 19.10
N GLN A 41 5.34 -1.88 18.25
CA GLN A 41 4.39 -2.92 18.71
C GLN A 41 5.10 -3.97 19.56
N PHE A 42 6.24 -4.48 19.06
CA PHE A 42 7.00 -5.50 19.75
C PHE A 42 7.55 -4.99 21.07
N ALA A 43 8.20 -3.82 21.11
CA ALA A 43 8.76 -3.25 22.33
C ALA A 43 7.71 -3.09 23.44
N ARG A 44 6.51 -2.62 23.07
CA ARG A 44 5.39 -2.49 24.01
C ARG A 44 4.86 -3.83 24.49
N TRP A 45 4.78 -4.84 23.64
CA TRP A 45 4.33 -6.17 24.03
C TRP A 45 5.39 -6.91 24.87
N CYS A 46 6.66 -6.82 24.48
CA CYS A 46 7.79 -7.49 25.13
C CYS A 46 8.00 -6.96 26.54
N GLY A 47 7.77 -5.67 26.78
CA GLY A 47 7.93 -5.05 28.09
C GLY A 47 9.36 -5.22 28.60
N ASN A 48 9.50 -5.87 29.75
CA ASN A 48 10.79 -6.16 30.38
C ASN A 48 11.30 -7.60 30.14
N ARG A 49 10.63 -8.39 29.28
CA ARG A 49 11.10 -9.74 28.94
C ARG A 49 12.38 -9.67 28.13
N ASP A 50 13.24 -10.67 28.31
CA ASP A 50 14.43 -10.82 27.49
C ASP A 50 14.09 -11.14 26.03
N LEU A 51 14.87 -10.55 25.13
CA LEU A 51 14.80 -10.84 23.71
C LEU A 51 15.47 -12.20 23.44
N SER A 52 14.65 -13.22 23.22
CA SER A 52 15.02 -14.61 22.93
C SER A 52 14.18 -15.19 21.78
N ASP A 53 14.59 -16.34 21.21
CA ASP A 53 13.79 -17.06 20.22
C ASP A 53 12.42 -17.47 20.77
N ARG A 54 12.38 -17.93 22.03
CA ARG A 54 11.12 -18.22 22.74
C ARG A 54 10.19 -17.01 22.80
N THR A 55 10.71 -15.85 23.23
CA THR A 55 9.92 -14.62 23.34
C THR A 55 9.36 -14.20 21.98
N LEU A 56 10.08 -14.44 20.88
CA LEU A 56 9.58 -14.14 19.53
C LEU A 56 8.57 -15.16 19.01
N ALA A 57 8.72 -16.44 19.34
CA ALA A 57 7.71 -17.45 19.06
C ALA A 57 6.40 -17.17 19.82
N GLU A 58 6.49 -16.78 21.10
CA GLU A 58 5.34 -16.32 21.91
C GLU A 58 4.70 -15.07 21.29
N TYR A 59 5.50 -14.14 20.78
CA TYR A 59 4.97 -12.95 20.10
C TYR A 59 4.23 -13.31 18.80
N VAL A 60 4.74 -14.26 18.01
CA VAL A 60 4.05 -14.76 16.81
C VAL A 60 2.69 -15.36 17.19
N SER A 61 2.66 -16.16 18.26
CA SER A 61 1.42 -16.75 18.78
C SER A 61 0.43 -15.66 19.23
N TYR A 62 0.87 -14.70 20.04
CA TYR A 62 0.06 -13.55 20.46
C TYR A 62 -0.51 -12.75 19.28
N LEU A 63 0.32 -12.46 18.27
CA LEU A 63 -0.13 -11.73 17.08
C LEU A 63 -1.19 -12.49 16.28
N TYR A 64 -1.12 -13.82 16.28
CA TYR A 64 -2.04 -14.67 15.54
C TYR A 64 -3.34 -14.97 16.28
N HIS A 65 -3.26 -15.34 17.56
CA HIS A 65 -4.42 -15.73 18.36
C HIS A 65 -5.11 -14.51 18.98
N ASP A 66 -4.37 -13.66 19.67
CA ASP A 66 -4.96 -12.58 20.47
C ASP A 66 -5.23 -11.33 19.64
N ARG A 67 -4.39 -11.08 18.63
CA ARG A 67 -4.54 -9.91 17.74
C ARG A 67 -5.18 -10.24 16.40
N ASN A 68 -5.43 -11.52 16.13
CA ASN A 68 -6.05 -12.03 14.90
C ASN A 68 -5.45 -11.40 13.62
N LEU A 69 -4.13 -11.19 13.58
CA LEU A 69 -3.48 -10.57 12.44
C LEU A 69 -3.30 -11.56 11.28
N ALA A 70 -3.39 -11.05 10.07
CA ALA A 70 -3.12 -11.83 8.88
C ALA A 70 -1.67 -12.36 8.86
N PRO A 71 -1.42 -13.60 8.38
CA PRO A 71 -0.08 -14.21 8.33
C PRO A 71 1.01 -13.37 7.65
N SER A 72 0.63 -12.58 6.64
CA SER A 72 1.52 -11.66 5.94
C SER A 72 1.99 -10.52 6.84
N SER A 73 1.10 -9.96 7.66
CA SER A 73 1.41 -8.90 8.61
C SER A 73 2.35 -9.40 9.71
N ILE A 74 2.10 -10.61 10.22
CA ILE A 74 2.97 -11.25 11.23
C ILE A 74 4.36 -11.52 10.63
N SER A 75 4.42 -12.03 9.39
CA SER A 75 5.69 -12.26 8.69
C SER A 75 6.52 -10.97 8.53
N VAL A 76 5.87 -9.83 8.25
CA VAL A 76 6.54 -8.52 8.18
C VAL A 76 7.09 -8.10 9.55
N ALA A 77 6.32 -8.31 10.63
CA ALA A 77 6.78 -8.00 11.98
C ALA A 77 8.00 -8.85 12.37
N VAL A 78 7.98 -10.15 12.11
CA VAL A 78 9.12 -11.06 12.37
C VAL A 78 10.32 -10.66 11.52
N ALA A 79 10.14 -10.32 10.24
CA ALA A 79 11.24 -9.89 9.38
C ALA A 79 11.89 -8.58 9.88
N ALA A 80 11.08 -7.63 10.36
CA ALA A 80 11.59 -6.41 10.98
C ALA A 80 12.48 -6.75 12.20
N ILE A 81 11.98 -7.59 13.11
CA ILE A 81 12.68 -7.98 14.33
C ILE A 81 13.96 -8.78 14.02
N LYS A 82 13.92 -9.71 13.05
CA LYS A 82 15.11 -10.41 12.55
C LYS A 82 16.18 -9.44 12.07
N ARG A 83 15.79 -8.40 11.32
CA ARG A 83 16.72 -7.35 10.87
C ARG A 83 17.32 -6.56 12.04
N MET A 84 16.53 -6.23 13.06
CA MET A 84 17.00 -5.57 14.27
C MET A 84 18.01 -6.42 15.04
N VAL A 85 17.68 -7.67 15.31
CA VAL A 85 18.56 -8.60 16.03
C VAL A 85 19.89 -8.77 15.29
N LYS A 86 19.84 -8.93 13.97
CA LYS A 86 21.04 -8.96 13.13
C LYS A 86 21.86 -7.66 13.21
N ALA A 87 21.20 -6.50 13.22
CA ALA A 87 21.87 -5.20 13.37
C ALA A 87 22.56 -5.04 14.73
N MET A 88 22.03 -5.69 15.77
CA MET A 88 22.67 -5.77 17.10
C MET A 88 23.82 -6.79 17.17
N GLY A 89 24.15 -7.47 16.06
CA GLY A 89 25.19 -8.51 16.02
C GLY A 89 24.81 -9.78 16.82
N ARG A 90 23.53 -10.00 17.11
CA ARG A 90 23.05 -11.15 17.88
C ARG A 90 22.48 -12.23 16.95
N ASP A 91 22.56 -13.47 17.42
CA ASP A 91 21.78 -14.59 16.90
C ASP A 91 20.95 -15.19 18.04
N LEU A 92 19.69 -15.53 17.77
CA LEU A 92 18.77 -16.10 18.75
C LEU A 92 18.53 -17.60 18.53
N GLY A 93 19.10 -18.21 17.48
CA GLY A 93 18.88 -19.62 17.15
C GLY A 93 17.64 -19.89 16.29
N TRP A 94 16.63 -19.01 16.33
CA TRP A 94 15.48 -18.90 15.42
C TRP A 94 14.64 -20.15 15.11
N SER A 95 14.94 -21.32 15.68
CA SER A 95 14.28 -22.58 15.36
C SER A 95 12.81 -22.54 15.75
N LEU A 96 12.53 -22.13 17.00
CA LEU A 96 11.17 -22.09 17.54
C LEU A 96 10.33 -20.99 16.86
N THR A 97 10.92 -19.82 16.60
CA THR A 97 10.24 -18.77 15.82
C THR A 97 9.91 -19.25 14.41
N THR A 98 10.80 -20.02 13.78
CA THR A 98 10.59 -20.54 12.42
C THR A 98 9.46 -21.56 12.39
N GLU A 99 9.39 -22.46 13.37
CA GLU A 99 8.29 -23.40 13.55
C GLU A 99 6.97 -22.68 13.81
N ALA A 100 6.95 -21.69 14.70
CA ALA A 100 5.76 -20.88 14.99
C ALA A 100 5.24 -20.15 13.73
N VAL A 101 6.14 -19.56 12.93
CA VAL A 101 5.78 -18.92 11.66
C VAL A 101 5.22 -19.93 10.65
N ALA A 102 5.80 -21.13 10.57
CA ALA A 102 5.32 -22.19 9.70
C ALA A 102 3.93 -22.70 10.12
N GLY A 103 3.71 -22.92 11.42
CA GLY A 103 2.42 -23.29 11.99
C GLY A 103 1.35 -22.24 11.71
N MET A 104 1.62 -20.97 12.04
CA MET A 104 0.73 -19.84 11.78
C MET A 104 0.37 -19.71 10.29
N ARG A 105 1.32 -19.95 9.38
CA ARG A 105 1.04 -19.95 7.92
C ARG A 105 0.14 -21.09 7.49
N ARG A 106 0.27 -22.29 8.08
CA ARG A 106 -0.61 -23.44 7.79
C ARG A 106 -2.03 -23.17 8.27
N LEU A 107 -2.17 -22.83 9.55
CA LEU A 107 -3.47 -22.48 10.15
C LEU A 107 -4.13 -21.27 9.44
N GLY A 108 -3.32 -20.29 9.02
CA GLY A 108 -3.78 -19.15 8.26
C GLY A 108 -4.25 -19.46 6.83
N LYS A 109 -3.77 -20.55 6.20
CA LYS A 109 -4.31 -21.03 4.93
C LYS A 109 -5.68 -21.68 5.12
N GLU A 110 -5.85 -22.46 6.17
CA GLU A 110 -7.10 -23.14 6.53
C GLU A 110 -8.22 -22.15 6.87
N ARG A 111 -7.88 -21.06 7.58
CA ARG A 111 -8.81 -19.93 7.80
C ARG A 111 -9.28 -19.25 6.51
N GLY A 112 -8.66 -19.56 5.37
CA GLY A 112 -8.82 -18.83 4.12
C GLY A 112 -8.10 -17.49 4.18
N ARG A 113 -7.59 -17.04 3.02
CA ARG A 113 -7.35 -15.60 2.85
C ARG A 113 -8.75 -15.00 2.87
N GLY A 114 -9.15 -14.28 3.93
CA GLY A 114 -10.42 -13.55 3.95
C GLY A 114 -10.57 -12.88 2.57
N GLN A 115 -11.47 -13.43 1.76
CA GLN A 115 -11.41 -13.22 0.31
C GLN A 115 -11.90 -11.82 0.03
N SER A 116 -10.99 -10.86 0.05
CA SER A 116 -11.21 -9.62 -0.64
C SER A 116 -11.35 -9.94 -2.12
N GLN A 117 -12.58 -9.97 -2.60
CA GLN A 117 -12.83 -10.06 -4.03
C GLN A 117 -12.39 -8.74 -4.66
N GLY A 118 -11.59 -8.82 -5.72
CA GLY A 118 -11.39 -7.67 -6.59
C GLY A 118 -12.71 -7.23 -7.21
N LEU A 119 -12.74 -6.02 -7.76
CA LEU A 119 -13.87 -5.62 -8.61
C LEU A 119 -13.95 -6.56 -9.83
N THR A 120 -15.16 -6.90 -10.25
CA THR A 120 -15.43 -7.36 -11.62
C THR A 120 -15.63 -6.17 -12.57
N TYR A 121 -15.80 -6.43 -13.86
CA TYR A 121 -16.14 -5.35 -14.80
C TYR A 121 -17.52 -4.76 -14.51
N GLU A 122 -18.48 -5.58 -14.09
CA GLU A 122 -19.81 -5.16 -13.66
C GLU A 122 -19.73 -4.28 -12.41
N ASP A 123 -18.93 -4.68 -11.43
CA ASP A 123 -18.66 -3.87 -10.24
C ASP A 123 -18.06 -2.50 -10.61
N PHE A 124 -17.13 -2.48 -11.58
CA PHE A 124 -16.53 -1.26 -12.11
C PHE A 124 -17.60 -0.34 -12.73
N VAL A 125 -18.42 -0.85 -13.66
CA VAL A 125 -19.50 -0.07 -14.29
C VAL A 125 -20.47 0.47 -13.25
N LEU A 126 -20.84 -0.37 -12.27
CA LEU A 126 -21.73 0.05 -11.17
C LEU A 126 -21.12 1.18 -10.34
N CYS A 127 -19.83 1.09 -10.01
CA CYS A 127 -19.13 2.16 -9.30
C CYS A 127 -19.06 3.45 -10.14
N MET A 128 -18.81 3.35 -11.45
CA MET A 128 -18.75 4.52 -12.35
C MET A 128 -20.10 5.25 -12.42
N ASN A 129 -21.21 4.50 -12.50
CA ASN A 129 -22.56 5.05 -12.58
C ASN A 129 -23.03 5.64 -11.23
N THR A 130 -22.79 4.92 -10.14
CA THR A 130 -23.20 5.38 -8.79
C THR A 130 -22.37 6.56 -8.29
N ALA A 131 -21.14 6.75 -8.80
CA ALA A 131 -20.34 7.93 -8.49
C ALA A 131 -21.04 9.25 -8.86
N GLU A 132 -21.89 9.27 -9.89
CA GLU A 132 -22.59 10.48 -10.34
C GLU A 132 -23.79 10.87 -9.48
N GLN A 133 -24.31 9.92 -8.69
CA GLN A 133 -25.46 10.16 -7.83
C GLN A 133 -25.09 11.12 -6.71
N GLN A 134 -25.93 12.14 -6.49
CA GLN A 134 -25.78 13.09 -5.40
C GLN A 134 -26.02 12.41 -4.05
N ARG A 135 -25.11 12.63 -3.10
CA ARG A 135 -25.26 12.11 -1.73
C ARG A 135 -26.09 13.08 -0.88
N PRO A 136 -26.76 12.63 0.20
CA PRO A 136 -27.70 13.45 0.98
C PRO A 136 -27.15 14.78 1.53
N HIS A 137 -25.84 14.91 1.73
CA HIS A 137 -25.20 16.10 2.29
C HIS A 137 -24.41 16.92 1.27
N GLU A 138 -24.58 16.64 -0.02
CA GLU A 138 -23.87 17.33 -1.09
C GLU A 138 -24.75 18.34 -1.79
N THR A 139 -24.16 19.47 -2.18
CA THR A 139 -24.72 20.29 -3.25
C THR A 139 -24.46 19.60 -4.59
N GLU A 140 -25.24 19.92 -5.61
CA GLU A 140 -25.05 19.38 -6.96
C GLU A 140 -23.62 19.61 -7.48
N HIS A 141 -23.08 20.81 -7.27
CA HIS A 141 -21.70 21.15 -7.66
C HIS A 141 -20.67 20.25 -6.93
N ARG A 142 -20.85 20.01 -5.61
CA ARG A 142 -19.97 19.09 -4.86
C ARG A 142 -20.08 17.65 -5.37
N ALA A 143 -21.30 17.18 -5.65
CA ALA A 143 -21.54 15.84 -6.18
C ALA A 143 -20.85 15.64 -7.52
N ARG A 144 -21.02 16.56 -8.48
CA ARG A 144 -20.36 16.51 -9.80
C ARG A 144 -18.84 16.50 -9.69
N ARG A 145 -18.25 17.35 -8.83
CA ARG A 145 -16.78 17.36 -8.63
C ARG A 145 -16.28 16.08 -7.97
N ARG A 146 -16.99 15.57 -6.98
CA ARG A 146 -16.68 14.29 -6.34
C ARG A 146 -16.74 13.15 -7.35
N ALA A 147 -17.81 13.07 -8.15
CA ALA A 147 -18.06 12.02 -9.12
C ALA A 147 -16.88 11.88 -10.08
N LYS A 148 -16.45 12.98 -10.70
CA LYS A 148 -15.29 13.00 -11.61
C LYS A 148 -14.01 12.46 -10.94
N GLN A 149 -13.77 12.84 -9.69
CA GLN A 149 -12.60 12.32 -8.95
C GLN A 149 -12.74 10.81 -8.65
N ASP A 150 -13.90 10.35 -8.19
CA ASP A 150 -14.13 8.93 -7.89
C ASP A 150 -14.02 8.06 -9.15
N GLN A 151 -14.59 8.51 -10.27
CA GLN A 151 -14.50 7.84 -11.56
C GLN A 151 -13.05 7.70 -12.03
N VAL A 152 -12.22 8.75 -11.91
CA VAL A 152 -10.79 8.64 -12.24
C VAL A 152 -10.04 7.69 -11.32
N ILE A 153 -10.32 7.74 -10.02
CA ILE A 153 -9.68 6.84 -9.05
C ILE A 153 -9.99 5.39 -9.41
N ILE A 154 -11.26 5.06 -9.68
CA ILE A 154 -11.69 3.70 -10.04
C ILE A 154 -11.13 3.29 -11.40
N ALA A 155 -11.17 4.17 -12.40
CA ALA A 155 -10.59 3.92 -13.73
C ALA A 155 -9.08 3.61 -13.66
N LEU A 156 -8.31 4.40 -12.92
CA LEU A 156 -6.86 4.19 -12.79
C LEU A 156 -6.53 2.91 -12.02
N LEU A 157 -7.26 2.64 -10.94
CA LEU A 157 -7.03 1.45 -10.12
C LEU A 157 -7.45 0.16 -10.84
N PHE A 158 -8.60 0.17 -11.53
CA PHE A 158 -9.17 -1.02 -12.15
C PHE A 158 -8.67 -1.23 -13.58
N MET A 159 -8.87 -0.25 -14.47
CA MET A 159 -8.60 -0.40 -15.91
C MET A 159 -7.10 -0.29 -16.22
N ALA A 160 -6.39 0.69 -15.63
CA ALA A 160 -4.93 0.78 -15.75
C ALA A 160 -4.18 -0.15 -14.79
N ARG A 161 -4.88 -0.83 -13.87
CA ARG A 161 -4.30 -1.72 -12.85
C ARG A 161 -3.18 -1.05 -12.04
N LEU A 162 -3.27 0.26 -11.84
CA LEU A 162 -2.29 1.00 -11.08
C LEU A 162 -2.46 0.70 -9.60
N ARG A 163 -1.35 0.55 -8.90
CA ARG A 163 -1.37 0.50 -7.44
C ARG A 163 -1.75 1.86 -6.90
N ARG A 164 -2.40 1.90 -5.73
CA ARG A 164 -2.74 3.16 -5.03
C ARG A 164 -1.56 4.13 -4.90
N SER A 165 -0.34 3.64 -4.67
CA SER A 165 0.86 4.48 -4.60
C SER A 165 1.27 5.07 -5.95
N GLU A 166 1.02 4.36 -7.05
CA GLU A 166 1.28 4.84 -8.41
C GLU A 166 0.26 5.91 -8.78
N VAL A 167 -1.03 5.68 -8.49
CA VAL A 167 -2.09 6.69 -8.67
C VAL A 167 -1.80 7.97 -7.88
N ALA A 168 -1.34 7.86 -6.63
CA ALA A 168 -0.97 9.01 -5.82
C ALA A 168 0.25 9.78 -6.37
N ALA A 169 1.17 9.07 -7.02
CA ALA A 169 2.38 9.66 -7.58
C ALA A 169 2.18 10.20 -9.00
N LEU A 170 1.13 9.79 -9.70
CA LEU A 170 0.88 10.09 -11.11
C LEU A 170 0.76 11.60 -11.35
N GLU A 171 1.54 12.12 -12.29
CA GLU A 171 1.55 13.52 -12.71
C GLU A 171 1.02 13.68 -14.13
N TRP A 172 0.57 14.87 -14.50
CA TRP A 172 0.05 15.09 -15.84
C TRP A 172 1.07 14.86 -16.95
N ARG A 173 2.36 15.11 -16.71
CA ARG A 173 3.43 14.77 -17.68
C ARG A 173 3.63 13.26 -17.90
N ASP A 174 3.00 12.41 -17.08
CA ASP A 174 2.93 10.96 -17.30
C ASP A 174 1.78 10.53 -18.20
N VAL A 175 0.84 11.42 -18.51
CA VAL A 175 -0.38 11.11 -19.24
C VAL A 175 -0.29 11.71 -20.62
N GLN A 176 -0.17 10.86 -21.62
CA GLN A 176 -0.07 11.26 -23.03
C GLN A 176 -1.34 10.84 -23.76
N ASP A 177 -1.75 11.66 -24.72
CA ASP A 177 -2.82 11.29 -25.63
C ASP A 177 -2.34 10.13 -26.51
N GLY A 178 -3.19 9.11 -26.68
CA GLY A 178 -2.89 8.00 -27.56
C GLY A 178 -3.17 8.34 -29.03
N GLN A 179 -3.09 7.34 -29.90
CA GLN A 179 -3.32 7.54 -31.34
C GLN A 179 -4.78 7.87 -31.67
N THR A 180 -5.73 7.54 -30.79
CA THR A 180 -7.15 7.89 -30.95
C THR A 180 -7.63 8.79 -29.81
N ASN A 181 -8.66 9.60 -30.07
CA ASN A 181 -9.21 10.56 -29.12
C ASN A 181 -9.77 9.94 -27.83
N ASP A 182 -10.00 8.62 -27.82
CA ASP A 182 -10.51 7.86 -26.66
C ASP A 182 -9.41 7.01 -25.99
N THR A 183 -8.13 7.31 -26.25
CA THR A 183 -7.00 6.57 -25.68
C THR A 183 -6.04 7.48 -24.93
N LEU A 184 -5.56 7.00 -23.79
CA LEU A 184 -4.48 7.64 -23.04
C LEU A 184 -3.38 6.62 -22.74
N LEU A 185 -2.13 7.04 -22.88
CA LEU A 185 -0.96 6.30 -22.44
C LEU A 185 -0.47 6.87 -21.11
N VAL A 186 -0.43 6.03 -20.09
CA VAL A 186 0.01 6.40 -18.74
C VAL A 186 1.36 5.77 -18.44
N GLN A 187 2.37 6.59 -18.21
CA GLN A 187 3.71 6.15 -17.83
C GLN A 187 3.82 5.96 -16.31
N VAL A 188 4.27 4.78 -15.89
CA VAL A 188 4.52 4.43 -14.49
C VAL A 188 6.02 4.53 -14.22
N ARG A 189 6.44 5.60 -13.54
CA ARG A 189 7.87 5.92 -13.36
C ARG A 189 8.63 5.01 -12.39
N ALA A 190 7.98 4.52 -11.34
CA ALA A 190 8.56 3.58 -10.39
C ALA A 190 7.45 2.80 -9.69
N SER A 191 7.50 1.47 -9.75
CA SER A 191 6.58 0.59 -9.03
C SER A 191 7.35 -0.34 -8.10
N LYS A 192 6.67 -0.89 -7.10
CA LYS A 192 7.26 -1.90 -6.19
C LYS A 192 7.80 -3.13 -6.93
N THR A 193 7.33 -3.41 -8.15
CA THR A 193 7.75 -4.53 -9.00
C THR A 193 8.71 -4.14 -10.12
N ASN A 194 8.95 -2.85 -10.34
CA ASN A 194 9.86 -2.36 -11.37
C ASN A 194 11.00 -1.60 -10.70
N GLN A 195 11.85 -2.36 -9.99
CA GLN A 195 13.00 -1.81 -9.28
C GLN A 195 14.14 -1.42 -10.24
N GLU A 196 14.11 -1.92 -11.49
CA GLU A 196 15.09 -1.63 -12.55
C GLU A 196 14.82 -0.30 -13.28
N GLY A 197 13.70 0.38 -13.00
CA GLY A 197 13.42 1.72 -13.53
C GLY A 197 13.07 1.78 -15.02
N ARG A 198 12.77 0.65 -15.67
CA ARG A 198 12.34 0.65 -17.08
C ARG A 198 10.98 1.35 -17.21
N PRO A 199 10.75 2.24 -18.18
CA PRO A 199 9.45 2.88 -18.32
C PRO A 199 8.37 1.82 -18.60
N ASP A 200 7.35 1.79 -17.73
CA ASP A 200 6.25 0.85 -17.80
C ASP A 200 4.96 1.60 -18.16
N TYR A 201 4.32 1.25 -19.27
CA TYR A 201 3.18 2.00 -19.80
C TYR A 201 1.86 1.26 -19.61
N ARG A 202 0.79 2.01 -19.37
CA ARG A 202 -0.59 1.51 -19.28
C ARG A 202 -1.46 2.22 -20.29
N LEU A 203 -2.16 1.45 -21.10
CA LEU A 203 -3.14 1.98 -22.05
C LEU A 203 -4.51 2.05 -21.38
N LEU A 204 -5.08 3.25 -21.34
CA LEU A 204 -6.47 3.49 -20.98
C LEU A 204 -7.29 3.71 -22.24
N LYS A 205 -8.51 3.19 -22.27
CA LYS A 205 -9.45 3.32 -23.39
C LYS A 205 -10.84 3.69 -22.91
N GLY A 206 -11.61 4.35 -23.79
CA GLY A 206 -13.04 4.60 -23.61
C GLY A 206 -13.34 5.36 -22.32
N ILE A 207 -14.30 4.86 -21.53
CA ILE A 207 -14.78 5.53 -20.31
C ILE A 207 -13.66 5.86 -19.31
N ALA A 208 -12.61 5.04 -19.25
CA ALA A 208 -11.49 5.27 -18.35
C ALA A 208 -10.58 6.42 -18.82
N ALA A 209 -10.34 6.52 -20.13
CA ALA A 209 -9.61 7.63 -20.72
C ALA A 209 -10.42 8.93 -20.59
N GLN A 210 -11.72 8.87 -20.90
CA GLN A 210 -12.65 9.99 -20.78
C GLN A 210 -12.73 10.54 -19.36
N ALA A 211 -12.79 9.67 -18.34
CA ALA A 211 -12.76 10.10 -16.95
C ALA A 211 -11.50 10.92 -16.63
N VAL A 212 -10.32 10.44 -17.06
CA VAL A 212 -9.05 11.15 -16.83
C VAL A 212 -9.01 12.48 -17.58
N HIS A 213 -9.40 12.51 -18.85
CA HIS A 213 -9.55 13.75 -19.61
C HIS A 213 -10.47 14.75 -18.91
N ALA A 214 -11.57 14.27 -18.34
CA ALA A 214 -12.52 15.09 -17.60
C ALA A 214 -11.99 15.67 -16.29
N LEU A 215 -10.74 15.41 -15.88
CA LEU A 215 -10.07 16.16 -14.81
C LEU A 215 -9.10 17.23 -15.32
N ARG A 216 -8.76 17.27 -16.63
CA ARG A 216 -7.82 18.28 -17.18
C ARG A 216 -8.28 19.72 -16.94
N TRP A 217 -9.60 19.96 -16.88
CA TRP A 217 -10.17 21.29 -16.59
C TRP A 217 -9.87 21.79 -15.17
N LEU A 218 -9.54 20.90 -14.22
CA LEU A 218 -9.08 21.30 -12.89
C LEU A 218 -7.64 21.84 -12.92
N GLY A 219 -6.96 21.73 -14.05
CA GLY A 219 -5.57 22.11 -14.31
C GLY A 219 -4.68 20.88 -14.53
N HIS A 220 -3.88 20.92 -15.60
CA HIS A 220 -3.05 19.81 -16.07
C HIS A 220 -1.58 20.18 -16.27
N GLU A 221 -1.08 21.11 -15.44
CA GLU A 221 0.34 21.47 -15.39
C GLU A 221 1.22 20.22 -15.25
N PRO A 222 2.35 20.12 -15.99
CA PRO A 222 3.15 18.89 -16.11
C PRO A 222 3.48 18.18 -14.78
N THR A 223 3.82 18.93 -13.74
CA THR A 223 4.25 18.40 -12.42
C THR A 223 3.09 18.23 -11.43
N ARG A 224 1.89 18.68 -11.78
CA ARG A 224 0.72 18.56 -10.91
C ARG A 224 0.24 17.11 -10.89
N LYS A 225 -0.14 16.64 -9.70
CA LYS A 225 -0.73 15.31 -9.53
C LYS A 225 -2.09 15.22 -10.22
N VAL A 226 -2.35 14.14 -10.94
CA VAL A 226 -3.62 13.90 -11.66
C VAL A 226 -4.79 13.89 -10.68
N VAL A 227 -4.67 13.15 -9.57
CA VAL A 227 -5.72 13.06 -8.54
C VAL A 227 -5.46 13.97 -7.34
N GLY A 228 -4.19 14.16 -6.96
CA GLY A 228 -3.81 15.01 -5.82
C GLY A 228 -4.19 14.46 -4.44
N LEU A 229 -4.35 13.14 -4.29
CA LEU A 229 -4.70 12.48 -3.04
C LEU A 229 -3.58 11.55 -2.56
N SER A 230 -3.43 11.44 -1.24
CA SER A 230 -2.51 10.47 -0.63
C SER A 230 -3.01 9.03 -0.83
N PRO A 231 -2.12 8.01 -0.71
CA PRO A 231 -2.55 6.61 -0.82
C PRO A 231 -3.66 6.22 0.16
N GLN A 232 -3.68 6.79 1.37
CA GLN A 232 -4.73 6.58 2.36
C GLN A 232 -6.06 7.23 1.95
N GLN A 233 -6.00 8.46 1.43
CA GLN A 233 -7.19 9.15 0.94
C GLN A 233 -7.79 8.41 -0.27
N LEU A 234 -6.95 7.94 -1.20
CA LEU A 234 -7.38 7.11 -2.33
C LEU A 234 -8.06 5.82 -1.86
N ALA A 235 -7.47 5.11 -0.88
CA ALA A 235 -8.07 3.91 -0.32
C ALA A 235 -9.44 4.18 0.29
N ARG A 236 -9.58 5.27 1.06
CA ARG A 236 -10.86 5.67 1.67
C ARG A 236 -11.90 6.05 0.62
N ARG A 237 -11.50 6.79 -0.43
CA ARG A 237 -12.38 7.20 -1.53
C ARG A 237 -12.88 5.99 -2.33
N PHE A 238 -11.97 5.08 -2.67
CA PHE A 238 -12.31 3.83 -3.33
C PHE A 238 -13.32 3.02 -2.51
N GLN A 239 -13.04 2.78 -1.22
CA GLN A 239 -13.96 2.03 -0.35
C GLN A 239 -15.32 2.71 -0.24
N ALA A 240 -15.35 4.03 -0.03
CA ALA A 240 -16.62 4.77 0.02
C ALA A 240 -17.42 4.67 -1.30
N CYS A 241 -16.73 4.61 -2.45
CA CYS A 241 -17.41 4.42 -3.73
C CYS A 241 -17.99 3.00 -3.86
N CYS A 242 -17.22 1.97 -3.49
CA CYS A 242 -17.70 0.60 -3.48
C CYS A 242 -18.88 0.42 -2.51
N GLU A 243 -18.79 0.97 -1.30
CA GLU A 243 -19.87 0.91 -0.31
C GLU A 243 -21.15 1.56 -0.83
N TYR A 244 -21.04 2.72 -1.49
CA TYR A 244 -22.19 3.40 -2.08
C TYR A 244 -22.80 2.63 -3.25
N ALA A 245 -21.99 1.85 -3.97
CA ALA A 245 -22.43 0.89 -4.98
C ALA A 245 -23.00 -0.42 -4.39
N GLY A 246 -23.06 -0.57 -3.06
CA GLY A 246 -23.50 -1.81 -2.40
C GLY A 246 -22.43 -2.92 -2.34
N LEU A 247 -21.18 -2.61 -2.69
CA LEU A 247 -20.07 -3.54 -2.86
C LEU A 247 -19.10 -3.53 -1.66
N LYS A 248 -19.59 -3.83 -0.46
CA LYS A 248 -18.75 -3.79 0.76
C LYS A 248 -17.60 -4.81 0.70
N GLY A 249 -16.40 -4.36 1.07
CA GLY A 249 -15.23 -5.23 1.23
C GLY A 249 -14.44 -5.56 -0.06
N LYS A 250 -14.80 -4.97 -1.21
CA LYS A 250 -14.05 -5.11 -2.45
C LYS A 250 -12.67 -4.45 -2.34
N LEU A 251 -11.68 -4.98 -3.06
CA LEU A 251 -10.37 -4.35 -3.20
C LEU A 251 -10.12 -3.85 -4.63
N ALA A 252 -9.33 -2.78 -4.68
CA ALA A 252 -8.74 -2.20 -5.87
C ALA A 252 -7.53 -3.01 -6.35
#